data_AF-A0A842HLM5-F1
#
_entry.id   AF-A0A842HLM5-F1
#
_cell.length_a   1.000
_cell.length_b   1.000
_cell.length_c   1.000
_cell.angle_alpha   90.00
_cell.angle_beta   90.00
_cell.angle_gamma   90.00
#
_symmetry.space_group_name_H-M   'P 1'
#
loop_
_entity.id
_entity.type
_entity.pdbx_description
1 polymer ?
#
loop_
_entity_poly.entity_id
_entity_poly.type
_entity_poly.pdbx_seq_one_letter_code
_entity_poly.pdbx_strand_id
1 'polypeptide(L)'
;MSGFDFENYSDGDWDQNEDLAWNEYDWQRYLRDNEREISEFLNHYHKLKHEPDHLDAIARIMGWDNEEWSPGDSAEDNSFSDDDDSERPRREGESDLDPYTIHKHPVYIVTHGLYQHLFKCWEMFTLQNQRSINPVEVGRFSASLHAGELNAVMAINALDMGDFNLTVCHLKNSLSAINHSLSLLQKLSIKNLRILNLFQAETTRTLFDLREVWLRVMNDCREEERRGADND
;
A
#
# COMPACT_ATOMS: atom_id res chain seq x y z
N MET A 1 -10.20 39.19 -41.89
CA MET A 1 -10.26 37.72 -41.87
C MET A 1 -9.15 37.20 -42.78
N SER A 2 -8.06 36.72 -42.17
CA SER A 2 -6.96 35.96 -42.77
C SER A 2 -6.25 35.32 -41.58
N GLY A 3 -6.49 34.05 -41.32
CA GLY A 3 -5.66 32.98 -41.88
C GLY A 3 -4.58 32.68 -40.85
N PHE A 4 -4.94 31.97 -39.79
CA PHE A 4 -3.98 31.44 -38.83
C PHE A 4 -3.47 30.13 -39.45
N ASP A 5 -2.24 30.16 -39.95
CA ASP A 5 -1.56 28.99 -40.50
C ASP A 5 -1.31 27.99 -39.37
N PHE A 6 -2.08 26.90 -39.39
CA PHE A 6 -1.95 25.77 -38.48
C PHE A 6 -1.15 24.67 -39.17
N GLU A 7 0.07 24.98 -39.57
CA GLU A 7 0.97 23.98 -40.13
C GLU A 7 2.33 24.02 -39.42
N ASN A 8 2.72 22.84 -38.93
CA ASN A 8 4.08 22.40 -38.63
C ASN A 8 4.60 22.44 -37.18
N TYR A 9 3.89 21.76 -36.25
CA TYR A 9 4.50 21.21 -35.03
C TYR A 9 4.06 19.76 -34.76
N SER A 10 3.94 18.93 -35.80
CA SER A 10 3.61 17.51 -35.66
C SER A 10 4.47 16.61 -36.54
N ASP A 11 5.77 16.88 -36.59
CA ASP A 11 6.77 15.86 -36.92
C ASP A 11 7.61 15.62 -35.65
N GLY A 12 6.91 15.24 -34.58
CA GLY A 12 7.53 14.66 -33.40
C GLY A 12 7.76 13.18 -33.68
N ASP A 13 9.02 12.79 -33.70
CA ASP A 13 9.63 11.48 -33.89
C ASP A 13 9.13 10.45 -32.84
N TRP A 14 7.82 10.17 -32.81
CA TRP A 14 7.20 9.20 -31.88
C TRP A 14 7.32 7.75 -32.36
N ASP A 15 7.83 7.52 -33.57
CA ASP A 15 7.94 6.20 -34.19
C ASP A 15 9.20 5.40 -33.78
N GLN A 16 10.03 5.91 -32.85
CA GLN A 16 11.27 5.25 -32.41
C GLN A 16 11.21 4.60 -31.00
N ASN A 17 10.03 4.48 -30.39
CA ASN A 17 9.85 3.78 -29.10
C ASN A 17 9.13 2.42 -29.23
N GLU A 18 9.18 1.77 -30.40
CA GLU A 18 8.45 0.51 -30.66
C GLU A 18 9.07 -0.74 -29.99
N ASP A 19 10.33 -0.72 -29.53
CA ASP A 19 11.01 -1.95 -29.10
C ASP A 19 11.02 -2.24 -27.59
N LEU A 20 10.51 -1.37 -26.71
CA LEU A 20 10.67 -1.54 -25.24
C LEU A 20 9.52 -0.99 -24.35
N ALA A 21 8.35 -0.67 -24.90
CA ALA A 21 7.22 -0.21 -24.09
C ALA A 21 6.24 -1.37 -23.82
N TRP A 22 5.94 -1.62 -22.54
CA TRP A 22 4.87 -2.56 -22.14
C TRP A 22 3.54 -2.17 -22.78
N ASN A 23 2.88 -3.14 -23.40
CA ASN A 23 1.52 -2.95 -23.91
C ASN A 23 0.48 -3.22 -22.79
N GLU A 24 -0.80 -2.98 -23.06
CA GLU A 24 -1.89 -3.19 -22.09
C GLU A 24 -1.94 -4.63 -21.55
N TYR A 25 -1.63 -5.63 -22.37
CA TYR A 25 -1.60 -7.02 -21.93
C TYR A 25 -0.48 -7.27 -20.91
N ASP A 26 0.69 -6.67 -21.13
CA ASP A 26 1.82 -6.74 -20.19
C ASP A 26 1.45 -6.10 -18.84
N TRP A 27 0.81 -4.91 -18.87
CA TRP A 27 0.29 -4.26 -17.68
C TRP A 27 -0.78 -5.09 -16.96
N GLN A 28 -1.71 -5.70 -17.69
CA GLN A 28 -2.73 -6.54 -17.08
C GLN A 28 -2.12 -7.80 -16.44
N ARG A 29 -1.07 -8.37 -17.05
CA ARG A 29 -0.31 -9.48 -16.46
C ARG A 29 0.39 -9.02 -15.18
N TYR A 30 1.07 -7.88 -15.22
CA TYR A 30 1.73 -7.30 -14.06
C TYR A 30 0.79 -7.06 -12.89
N LEU A 31 -0.39 -6.49 -13.13
CA LEU A 31 -1.39 -6.28 -12.07
C LEU A 31 -1.85 -7.60 -11.45
N ARG A 32 -2.00 -8.67 -12.25
CA ARG A 32 -2.31 -10.01 -11.73
C ARG A 32 -1.17 -10.59 -10.90
N ASP A 33 0.08 -10.33 -11.28
CA ASP A 33 1.24 -10.80 -10.53
C ASP A 33 1.37 -10.01 -9.21
N ASN A 34 1.04 -8.71 -9.21
CA ASN A 34 0.92 -7.91 -7.98
C ASN A 34 -0.20 -8.41 -7.04
N GLU A 35 -1.37 -8.79 -7.57
CA GLU A 35 -2.42 -9.42 -6.78
C GLU A 35 -1.96 -10.74 -6.11
N ARG A 36 -1.09 -11.50 -6.78
CA ARG A 36 -0.47 -12.70 -6.18
C ARG A 36 0.45 -12.32 -5.03
N GLU A 37 1.26 -11.28 -5.18
CA GLU A 37 2.15 -10.82 -4.12
C GLU A 37 1.38 -10.34 -2.87
N ILE A 38 0.29 -9.60 -3.06
CA ILE A 38 -0.63 -9.23 -1.96
C ILE A 38 -1.22 -10.49 -1.31
N SER A 39 -1.58 -11.48 -2.10
CA SER A 39 -2.10 -12.76 -1.60
C SER A 39 -1.05 -13.55 -0.82
N GLU A 40 0.21 -13.54 -1.26
CA GLU A 40 1.34 -14.14 -0.56
C GLU A 40 1.60 -13.47 0.78
N PHE A 41 1.64 -12.13 0.81
CA PHE A 41 1.70 -11.35 2.05
C PHE A 41 0.57 -11.76 3.01
N LEU A 42 -0.68 -11.81 2.53
CA LEU A 42 -1.82 -12.19 3.36
C LEU A 42 -1.72 -13.62 3.90
N ASN A 43 -1.21 -14.56 3.12
CA ASN A 43 -0.97 -15.93 3.56
C ASN A 43 0.04 -15.99 4.73
N HIS A 44 1.10 -15.18 4.67
CA HIS A 44 2.06 -15.08 5.77
C HIS A 44 1.47 -14.36 6.98
N TYR A 45 0.73 -13.26 6.76
CA TYR A 45 0.03 -12.53 7.80
C TYR A 45 -0.94 -13.44 8.58
N HIS A 46 -1.76 -14.24 7.91
CA HIS A 46 -2.69 -15.15 8.61
C HIS A 46 -1.99 -16.21 9.46
N LYS A 47 -0.80 -16.66 9.06
CA LYS A 47 0.01 -17.62 9.81
C LYS A 47 0.70 -17.00 11.02
N LEU A 48 1.11 -15.74 10.92
CA LEU A 48 2.02 -15.08 11.88
C LEU A 48 1.36 -14.00 12.75
N LYS A 49 0.15 -13.52 12.46
CA LYS A 49 -0.53 -12.41 13.19
C LYS A 49 -0.68 -12.54 14.71
N HIS A 50 -0.35 -13.69 15.28
CA HIS A 50 -0.38 -13.93 16.72
C HIS A 50 1.01 -13.93 17.37
N GLU A 51 2.06 -13.91 16.56
CA GLU A 51 3.45 -13.83 17.00
C GLU A 51 3.85 -12.37 17.26
N PRO A 52 4.76 -12.12 18.22
CA PRO A 52 5.38 -10.81 18.36
C PRO A 52 6.18 -10.46 17.10
N ASP A 53 6.25 -9.17 16.78
CA ASP A 53 7.03 -8.63 15.65
C ASP A 53 6.73 -9.33 14.30
N HIS A 54 5.48 -9.77 14.13
CA HIS A 54 5.06 -10.55 12.97
C HIS A 54 5.23 -9.79 11.65
N LEU A 55 5.05 -8.46 11.63
CA LEU A 55 5.27 -7.64 10.45
C LEU A 55 6.73 -7.69 10.00
N ASP A 56 7.68 -7.64 10.93
CA ASP A 56 9.11 -7.76 10.64
C ASP A 56 9.48 -9.18 10.18
N ALA A 57 8.86 -10.19 10.78
CA ALA A 57 9.03 -11.58 10.33
C ALA A 57 8.50 -11.79 8.90
N ILE A 58 7.35 -11.19 8.57
CA ILE A 58 6.78 -11.23 7.22
C ILE A 58 7.67 -10.46 6.25
N ALA A 59 8.16 -9.28 6.63
CA ALA A 59 9.09 -8.51 5.80
C ALA A 59 10.33 -9.34 5.44
N ARG A 60 10.95 -10.04 6.39
CA ARG A 60 12.08 -10.95 6.09
C ARG A 60 11.70 -12.10 5.15
N ILE A 61 10.51 -12.68 5.30
CA ILE A 61 10.03 -13.77 4.42
C ILE A 61 9.77 -13.26 3.00
N MET A 62 9.18 -12.07 2.88
CA MET A 62 8.94 -11.41 1.60
C MET A 62 10.25 -10.85 1.01
N GLY A 63 11.31 -10.76 1.81
CA GLY A 63 12.54 -10.06 1.44
C GLY A 63 12.29 -8.56 1.27
N TRP A 64 11.68 -7.87 2.22
CA TRP A 64 11.66 -6.41 2.23
C TRP A 64 12.67 -5.81 3.20
N ASP A 65 13.56 -6.63 3.77
CA ASP A 65 14.61 -6.21 4.70
C ASP A 65 15.94 -5.82 4.02
N ASN A 66 15.99 -5.80 2.69
CA ASN A 66 17.16 -5.31 1.95
C ASN A 66 17.16 -3.77 1.84
N GLU A 67 18.36 -3.19 1.80
CA GLU A 67 18.63 -1.74 1.79
C GLU A 67 17.94 -0.99 0.63
N GLU A 68 17.62 -1.68 -0.47
CA GLU A 68 16.97 -1.15 -1.68
C GLU A 68 15.60 -0.48 -1.44
N TRP A 69 14.88 -0.85 -0.38
CA TRP A 69 13.56 -0.29 -0.03
C TRP A 69 13.62 0.76 1.09
N SER A 70 14.82 1.09 1.58
CA SER A 70 15.02 2.15 2.56
C SER A 70 14.87 3.51 1.87
N PRO A 71 14.08 4.46 2.41
CA PRO A 71 13.82 5.76 1.77
C PRO A 71 15.03 6.73 1.72
N GLY A 72 16.26 6.21 1.81
CA GLY A 72 17.50 7.00 1.83
C GLY A 72 18.51 6.69 0.72
N ASP A 73 18.39 5.58 -0.02
CA ASP A 73 19.42 5.15 -0.99
C ASP A 73 18.99 5.19 -2.46
N SER A 74 17.72 5.49 -2.76
CA SER A 74 17.20 5.46 -4.13
C SER A 74 17.48 6.70 -4.99
N ALA A 75 18.29 7.65 -4.51
CA ALA A 75 18.51 8.92 -5.22
C ALA A 75 19.90 9.10 -5.86
N GLU A 76 20.95 8.38 -5.45
CA GLU A 76 22.32 8.73 -5.89
C GLU A 76 23.29 7.54 -6.07
N ASP A 77 22.89 6.39 -6.63
CA ASP A 77 23.91 5.49 -7.22
C ASP A 77 23.36 4.59 -8.33
N ASN A 78 23.01 5.18 -9.48
CA ASN A 78 23.01 4.46 -10.75
C ASN A 78 24.43 4.49 -11.38
N SER A 79 25.48 4.24 -10.60
CA SER A 79 26.71 3.75 -11.20
C SER A 79 26.48 2.29 -11.58
N PHE A 80 26.52 2.02 -12.89
CA PHE A 80 26.60 0.68 -13.46
C PHE A 80 27.86 -0.01 -12.92
N SER A 81 27.79 -0.55 -11.70
CA SER A 81 28.77 -1.47 -11.15
C SER A 81 28.28 -2.88 -11.50
N ASP A 82 28.94 -3.46 -12.50
CA ASP A 82 28.65 -4.75 -13.11
C ASP A 82 29.08 -5.94 -12.21
N ASP A 83 29.04 -5.77 -10.88
CA ASP A 83 29.67 -6.71 -9.94
C ASP A 83 29.10 -6.61 -8.51
N ASP A 84 27.78 -6.79 -8.33
CA ASP A 84 27.22 -7.19 -7.03
C ASP A 84 26.42 -8.49 -7.16
N ASP A 85 27.09 -9.58 -6.78
CA ASP A 85 26.61 -10.96 -6.70
C ASP A 85 25.70 -11.16 -5.46
N SER A 86 24.88 -10.16 -5.14
CA SER A 86 23.83 -10.23 -4.14
C SER A 86 22.48 -10.62 -4.78
N GLU A 87 22.53 -11.56 -5.74
CA GLU A 87 21.33 -12.09 -6.38
C GLU A 87 20.45 -12.79 -5.35
N ARG A 88 19.41 -12.08 -4.93
CA ARG A 88 18.22 -12.72 -4.40
C ARG A 88 17.75 -13.77 -5.40
N PRO A 89 17.29 -14.95 -4.94
CA PRO A 89 16.64 -15.88 -5.85
C PRO A 89 15.45 -15.17 -6.49
N ARG A 90 15.61 -14.76 -7.75
CA ARG A 90 14.60 -14.04 -8.53
C ARG A 90 13.31 -14.83 -8.47
N ARG A 91 12.21 -14.16 -8.11
CA ARG A 91 10.90 -14.83 -8.08
C ARG A 91 10.57 -15.25 -9.51
N GLU A 92 9.94 -16.41 -9.67
CA GLU A 92 9.48 -16.88 -10.99
C GLU A 92 8.55 -15.83 -11.62
N GLY A 93 9.06 -15.04 -12.57
CA GLY A 93 8.31 -14.00 -13.27
C GLY A 93 8.85 -12.58 -13.13
N GLU A 94 9.83 -12.33 -12.25
CA GLU A 94 10.47 -11.03 -12.08
C GLU A 94 11.57 -10.86 -13.13
N SER A 95 11.32 -9.98 -14.11
CA SER A 95 12.29 -9.63 -15.15
C SER A 95 12.98 -8.33 -14.78
N ASP A 96 14.28 -8.19 -15.08
CA ASP A 96 15.03 -6.92 -14.93
C ASP A 96 14.45 -5.78 -15.79
N LEU A 97 13.49 -6.11 -16.66
CA LEU A 97 12.77 -5.18 -17.54
C LEU A 97 11.42 -4.73 -16.99
N ASP A 98 11.03 -5.16 -15.77
CA ASP A 98 9.75 -4.75 -15.19
C ASP A 98 9.80 -3.28 -14.74
N PRO A 99 8.91 -2.40 -15.23
CA PRO A 99 8.85 -1.03 -14.79
C PRO A 99 8.49 -0.96 -13.31
N TYR A 100 9.14 -0.03 -12.62
CA TYR A 100 8.79 0.29 -11.24
C TYR A 100 7.45 1.02 -11.19
N THR A 101 6.58 0.60 -10.27
CA THR A 101 5.36 1.32 -9.89
C THR A 101 5.13 1.18 -8.40
N ILE A 102 4.27 2.03 -7.84
CA ILE A 102 3.85 1.95 -6.43
C ILE A 102 3.36 0.55 -6.00
N HIS A 103 2.92 -0.28 -6.95
CA HIS A 103 2.42 -1.62 -6.66
C HIS A 103 3.53 -2.54 -6.10
N LYS A 104 4.80 -2.32 -6.46
CA LYS A 104 5.95 -3.04 -5.89
C LYS A 104 6.34 -2.54 -4.50
N HIS A 105 5.86 -1.37 -4.09
CA HIS A 105 6.25 -0.77 -2.82
C HIS A 105 5.74 -1.62 -1.64
N PRO A 106 6.60 -2.07 -0.70
CA PRO A 106 6.19 -2.92 0.43
C PRO A 106 5.04 -2.34 1.25
N VAL A 107 5.10 -1.04 1.56
CA VAL A 107 4.02 -0.33 2.27
C VAL A 107 2.69 -0.37 1.51
N TYR A 108 2.69 -0.35 0.18
CA TYR A 108 1.46 -0.54 -0.62
C TYR A 108 0.90 -1.95 -0.44
N ILE A 109 1.73 -2.98 -0.62
CA ILE A 109 1.33 -4.38 -0.53
C ILE A 109 0.74 -4.67 0.86
N VAL A 110 1.43 -4.24 1.92
CA VAL A 110 0.97 -4.39 3.31
C VAL A 110 -0.33 -3.63 3.54
N THR A 111 -0.38 -2.35 3.17
CA THR A 111 -1.56 -1.50 3.41
C THR A 111 -2.78 -2.06 2.69
N HIS A 112 -2.67 -2.32 1.39
CA HIS A 112 -3.77 -2.81 0.59
C HIS A 112 -4.18 -4.23 1.00
N GLY A 113 -3.22 -5.13 1.28
CA GLY A 113 -3.49 -6.46 1.79
C GLY A 113 -4.28 -6.44 3.11
N LEU A 114 -3.85 -5.66 4.10
CA LEU A 114 -4.56 -5.55 5.38
C LEU A 114 -5.96 -4.94 5.22
N TYR A 115 -6.15 -3.98 4.31
CA TYR A 115 -7.48 -3.47 3.97
C TYR A 115 -8.36 -4.52 3.29
N GLN A 116 -7.82 -5.31 2.34
CA GLN A 116 -8.55 -6.44 1.74
C GLN A 116 -9.00 -7.43 2.82
N HIS A 117 -8.13 -7.75 3.78
CA HIS A 117 -8.48 -8.60 4.93
C HIS A 117 -9.60 -7.98 5.78
N LEU A 118 -9.51 -6.69 6.10
CA LEU A 118 -10.54 -5.96 6.84
C LEU A 118 -11.89 -5.98 6.12
N PHE A 119 -11.91 -5.66 4.83
CA PHE A 119 -13.13 -5.69 4.03
C PHE A 119 -13.71 -7.10 3.92
N LYS A 120 -12.86 -8.13 3.80
CA LYS A 120 -13.35 -9.51 3.78
C LYS A 120 -13.97 -9.94 5.11
N CYS A 121 -13.31 -9.62 6.23
CA CYS A 121 -13.86 -9.85 7.57
C CYS A 121 -15.21 -9.14 7.74
N TRP A 122 -15.29 -7.89 7.28
CA TRP A 122 -16.48 -7.06 7.36
C TRP A 122 -17.63 -7.57 6.48
N GLU A 123 -17.34 -7.96 5.24
CA GLU A 123 -18.30 -8.59 4.34
C GLU A 123 -18.90 -9.85 4.99
N MET A 124 -18.05 -10.75 5.48
CA MET A 124 -18.51 -11.97 6.14
C MET A 124 -19.36 -11.67 7.39
N PHE A 125 -18.94 -10.69 8.20
CA PHE A 125 -19.69 -10.25 9.38
C PHE A 125 -21.07 -9.69 9.02
N THR A 126 -21.15 -8.81 8.03
CA THR A 126 -22.42 -8.20 7.60
C THR A 126 -23.37 -9.23 6.98
N LEU A 127 -22.84 -10.14 6.14
CA LEU A 127 -23.62 -11.22 5.53
C LEU A 127 -24.24 -12.17 6.58
N GLN A 128 -23.52 -12.49 7.65
CA GLN A 128 -24.02 -13.35 8.72
C GLN A 128 -25.05 -12.66 9.63
N ASN A 129 -25.06 -11.32 9.66
CA ASN A 129 -25.84 -10.52 10.60
C ASN A 129 -26.86 -9.58 9.92
N GLN A 130 -27.21 -9.82 8.66
CA GLN A 130 -28.07 -8.95 7.82
C GLN A 130 -29.36 -8.48 8.50
N ARG A 131 -29.97 -9.32 9.35
CA ARG A 131 -31.25 -9.01 10.01
C ARG A 131 -31.11 -8.27 11.34
N SER A 132 -29.92 -8.26 11.93
CA SER A 132 -29.66 -7.67 13.25
C SER A 132 -28.81 -6.42 13.21
N ILE A 133 -27.99 -6.26 12.18
CA ILE A 133 -27.09 -5.10 12.05
C ILE A 133 -27.85 -3.89 11.51
N ASN A 134 -27.54 -2.71 12.04
CA ASN A 134 -28.13 -1.47 11.56
C ASN A 134 -27.50 -1.07 10.20
N PRO A 135 -28.28 -0.90 9.12
CA PRO A 135 -27.74 -0.52 7.80
C PRO A 135 -26.95 0.79 7.80
N VAL A 136 -27.31 1.74 8.68
CA VAL A 136 -26.58 3.02 8.80
C VAL A 136 -25.20 2.80 9.43
N GLU A 137 -25.10 1.93 10.44
CA GLU A 137 -23.80 1.55 11.01
C GLU A 137 -22.95 0.81 9.99
N VAL A 138 -23.59 0.00 9.14
CA VAL A 138 -22.89 -0.70 8.06
C VAL A 138 -22.22 0.30 7.12
N GLY A 139 -22.99 1.25 6.59
CA GLY A 139 -22.47 2.26 5.67
C GLY A 139 -21.39 3.14 6.29
N ARG A 140 -21.57 3.56 7.56
CA ARG A 140 -20.58 4.39 8.28
C ARG A 140 -19.26 3.67 8.47
N PHE A 141 -19.31 2.40 8.88
CA PHE A 141 -18.09 1.62 9.09
C PHE A 141 -17.34 1.38 7.77
N SER A 142 -18.05 0.98 6.71
CA SER A 142 -17.45 0.84 5.36
C SER A 142 -16.80 2.14 4.88
N ALA A 143 -17.50 3.28 5.03
CA ALA A 143 -16.97 4.58 4.62
C ALA A 143 -15.73 4.98 5.43
N SER A 144 -15.71 4.65 6.74
CA SER A 144 -14.55 4.95 7.60
C SER A 144 -13.31 4.14 7.22
N LEU A 145 -13.46 2.86 6.86
CA LEU A 145 -12.36 2.04 6.38
C LEU A 145 -11.81 2.58 5.06
N HIS A 146 -12.69 2.85 4.10
CA HIS A 146 -12.31 3.37 2.78
C HIS A 146 -11.60 4.73 2.87
N ALA A 147 -12.06 5.63 3.74
CA ALA A 147 -11.39 6.92 3.94
C ALA A 147 -9.95 6.77 4.44
N GLY A 148 -9.69 5.76 5.28
CA GLY A 148 -8.34 5.46 5.75
C GLY A 148 -7.46 4.88 4.65
N GLU A 149 -7.99 3.95 3.85
CA GLU A 149 -7.29 3.33 2.72
C GLU A 149 -6.92 4.36 1.67
N LEU A 150 -7.88 5.21 1.27
CA LEU A 150 -7.66 6.25 0.26
C LEU A 150 -6.52 7.20 0.65
N ASN A 151 -6.51 7.68 1.89
CA ASN A 151 -5.43 8.55 2.36
C ASN A 151 -4.10 7.78 2.45
N ALA A 152 -4.11 6.49 2.79
CA ALA A 152 -2.87 5.73 2.88
C ALA A 152 -2.26 5.52 1.48
N VAL A 153 -3.08 5.23 0.47
CA VAL A 153 -2.64 5.15 -0.94
C VAL A 153 -2.12 6.49 -1.43
N MET A 154 -2.78 7.60 -1.12
CA MET A 154 -2.27 8.95 -1.44
C MET A 154 -0.93 9.24 -0.76
N ALA A 155 -0.76 8.80 0.50
CA ALA A 155 0.51 8.94 1.21
C ALA A 155 1.63 8.16 0.52
N ILE A 156 1.37 6.93 0.08
CA ILE A 156 2.39 6.11 -0.60
C ILE A 156 2.79 6.74 -1.93
N ASN A 157 1.84 7.31 -2.68
CA ASN A 157 2.17 8.06 -3.90
C ASN A 157 3.02 9.31 -3.59
N ALA A 158 2.68 10.06 -2.55
CA ALA A 158 3.47 11.22 -2.14
C ALA A 158 4.88 10.81 -1.68
N LEU A 159 5.00 9.66 -1.01
CA LEU A 159 6.29 9.10 -0.58
C LEU A 159 7.17 8.77 -1.78
N ASP A 160 6.59 8.13 -2.80
CA ASP A 160 7.26 7.76 -4.05
C ASP A 160 7.75 9.00 -4.83
N MET A 161 7.06 10.13 -4.70
CA MET A 161 7.45 11.42 -5.29
C MET A 161 8.45 12.22 -4.43
N GLY A 162 8.85 11.71 -3.25
CA GLY A 162 9.74 12.41 -2.32
C GLY A 162 9.08 13.51 -1.48
N ASP A 163 7.75 13.65 -1.53
CA ASP A 163 7.00 14.65 -0.76
C ASP A 163 6.72 14.15 0.67
N PHE A 164 7.76 14.11 1.51
CA PHE A 164 7.68 13.55 2.87
C PHE A 164 6.67 14.28 3.78
N ASN A 165 6.60 15.61 3.72
CA ASN A 165 5.61 16.39 4.48
C ASN A 165 4.16 16.08 4.07
N LEU A 166 3.91 15.88 2.77
CA LEU A 166 2.59 15.53 2.26
C LEU A 166 2.21 14.10 2.67
N THR A 167 3.18 13.18 2.57
CA THR A 167 3.06 11.80 3.08
C THR A 167 2.60 11.79 4.54
N VAL A 168 3.29 12.54 5.41
CA VAL A 168 2.94 12.68 6.84
C VAL A 168 1.53 13.25 7.03
N CYS A 169 1.09 14.19 6.20
CA CYS A 169 -0.26 14.75 6.26
C CYS A 169 -1.33 13.71 5.93
N HIS A 170 -1.15 12.96 4.85
CA HIS A 170 -2.08 11.89 4.48
C HIS A 170 -2.12 10.77 5.51
N LEU A 171 -0.97 10.32 6.05
CA LEU A 171 -0.95 9.30 7.10
C LEU A 171 -1.62 9.76 8.40
N LYS A 172 -1.53 11.06 8.76
CA LYS A 172 -2.34 11.62 9.87
C LYS A 172 -3.84 11.49 9.60
N ASN A 173 -4.28 11.74 8.38
CA ASN A 173 -5.68 11.56 8.00
C ASN A 173 -6.11 10.09 8.06
N SER A 174 -5.26 9.17 7.59
CA SER A 174 -5.50 7.72 7.70
C SER A 174 -5.59 7.27 9.16
N LEU A 175 -4.71 7.76 10.04
CA LEU A 175 -4.76 7.47 11.48
C LEU A 175 -6.03 8.03 12.14
N SER A 176 -6.50 9.20 11.72
CA SER A 176 -7.79 9.76 12.16
C SER A 176 -8.95 8.85 11.73
N ALA A 177 -8.92 8.34 10.49
CA ALA A 177 -9.92 7.40 9.99
C ALA A 177 -9.88 6.05 10.73
N ILE A 178 -8.70 5.54 11.11
CA ILE A 178 -8.57 4.36 11.98
C ILE A 178 -9.24 4.61 13.33
N ASN A 179 -8.95 5.74 13.97
CA ASN A 179 -9.57 6.08 15.26
C ASN A 179 -11.11 6.17 15.14
N HIS A 180 -11.61 6.71 14.03
CA HIS A 180 -13.04 6.74 13.76
C HIS A 180 -13.61 5.32 13.55
N SER A 181 -12.91 4.48 12.78
CA SER A 181 -13.28 3.07 12.54
C SER A 181 -13.34 2.28 13.85
N LEU A 182 -12.35 2.43 14.73
CA LEU A 182 -12.34 1.83 16.07
C LEU A 182 -13.51 2.32 16.93
N SER A 183 -13.85 3.61 16.87
CA SER A 183 -15.02 4.16 17.59
C SER A 183 -16.34 3.56 17.10
N LEU A 184 -16.48 3.37 15.78
CA LEU A 184 -17.66 2.74 15.18
C LEU A 184 -17.73 1.25 15.52
N LEU A 185 -16.59 0.56 15.50
CA LEU A 185 -16.47 -0.86 15.84
C LEU A 185 -17.02 -1.17 17.24
N GLN A 186 -16.77 -0.29 18.22
CA GLN A 186 -17.29 -0.40 19.58
C GLN A 186 -18.80 -0.13 19.70
N LYS A 187 -19.39 0.56 18.73
CA LYS A 187 -20.83 0.87 18.71
C LYS A 187 -21.66 -0.20 18.03
N LEU A 188 -21.03 -1.12 17.30
CA LEU A 188 -21.74 -2.21 16.64
C LEU A 188 -22.49 -3.06 17.66
N SER A 189 -23.77 -3.29 17.38
CA SER A 189 -24.65 -4.06 18.24
C SER A 189 -25.34 -5.16 17.45
N ILE A 190 -25.07 -6.41 17.83
CA ILE A 190 -25.75 -7.59 17.28
C ILE A 190 -26.12 -8.55 18.41
N LYS A 191 -27.04 -9.48 18.12
CA LYS A 191 -27.51 -10.46 19.12
C LYS A 191 -26.43 -11.49 19.50
N ASN A 192 -25.59 -11.89 18.55
CA ASN A 192 -24.56 -12.90 18.78
C ASN A 192 -23.25 -12.24 19.25
N LEU A 193 -23.11 -12.08 20.57
CA LEU A 193 -21.94 -11.44 21.18
C LEU A 193 -20.63 -12.20 20.91
N ARG A 194 -20.66 -13.51 20.71
CA ARG A 194 -19.46 -14.28 20.40
C ARG A 194 -18.89 -13.90 19.03
N ILE A 195 -19.76 -13.83 18.02
CA ILE A 195 -19.35 -13.41 16.67
C ILE A 195 -18.88 -11.95 16.68
N LEU A 196 -19.58 -11.08 17.43
CA LEU A 196 -19.19 -9.68 17.60
C LEU A 196 -17.78 -9.58 18.19
N ASN A 197 -17.50 -10.26 19.30
CA ASN A 197 -16.21 -10.19 19.97
C ASN A 197 -15.07 -10.72 19.08
N LEU A 198 -15.30 -11.79 18.32
CA LEU A 198 -14.31 -12.33 17.38
C LEU A 198 -14.01 -11.33 16.26
N PHE A 199 -15.06 -10.74 15.67
CA PHE A 199 -14.91 -9.71 14.65
C PHE A 199 -14.18 -8.48 15.20
N GLN A 200 -14.61 -7.96 16.35
CA GLN A 200 -13.97 -6.81 17.00
C GLN A 200 -12.50 -7.06 17.31
N ALA A 201 -12.15 -8.23 17.85
CA ALA A 201 -10.76 -8.57 18.16
C ALA A 201 -9.90 -8.64 16.89
N GLU A 202 -10.38 -9.29 15.83
CA GLU A 202 -9.66 -9.44 14.56
C GLU A 202 -9.47 -8.09 13.84
N THR A 203 -10.53 -7.30 13.74
CA THR A 203 -10.51 -5.95 13.15
C THR A 203 -9.62 -5.01 13.94
N THR A 204 -9.70 -5.04 15.27
CA THR A 204 -8.88 -4.19 16.13
C THR A 204 -7.41 -4.50 15.96
N ARG A 205 -7.02 -5.78 15.93
CA ARG A 205 -5.63 -6.20 15.67
C ARG A 205 -5.14 -5.62 14.35
N THR A 206 -5.86 -5.91 13.27
CA THR A 206 -5.47 -5.50 11.92
C THR A 206 -5.35 -3.97 11.77
N LEU A 207 -6.24 -3.21 12.43
CA LEU A 207 -6.16 -1.75 12.47
C LEU A 207 -4.94 -1.25 13.26
N PHE A 208 -4.52 -1.95 14.31
CA PHE A 208 -3.29 -1.62 15.02
C PHE A 208 -2.04 -1.93 14.20
N ASP A 209 -2.04 -3.02 13.43
CA ASP A 209 -0.93 -3.36 12.52
C ASP A 209 -0.77 -2.31 11.42
N LEU A 210 -1.87 -1.85 10.80
CA LEU A 210 -1.85 -0.70 9.87
C LEU A 210 -1.29 0.56 10.52
N ARG A 211 -1.72 0.87 11.75
CA ARG A 211 -1.21 2.02 12.49
C ARG A 211 0.29 1.91 12.75
N GLU A 212 0.80 0.73 13.08
CA GLU A 212 2.22 0.51 13.30
C GLU A 212 3.04 0.79 12.05
N VAL A 213 2.65 0.21 10.91
CA VAL A 213 3.30 0.43 9.60
C VAL A 213 3.40 1.92 9.30
N TRP A 214 2.29 2.64 9.39
CA TRP A 214 2.28 4.07 9.05
C TRP A 214 3.05 4.93 10.03
N LEU A 215 3.10 4.56 11.32
CA LEU A 215 3.90 5.29 12.29
C LEU A 215 5.40 5.15 12.03
N ARG A 216 5.85 3.97 11.56
CA ARG A 216 7.23 3.75 11.11
C ARG A 216 7.55 4.62 9.89
N VAL A 217 6.73 4.55 8.83
CA VAL A 217 6.88 5.40 7.63
C VAL A 217 6.89 6.89 7.97
N MET A 218 5.98 7.35 8.84
CA MET A 218 5.96 8.75 9.29
C MET A 218 7.22 9.15 10.05
N ASN A 219 7.86 8.22 10.77
CA ASN A 219 9.12 8.50 11.45
C ASN A 219 10.25 8.67 10.43
N ASP A 220 10.33 7.76 9.47
CA ASP A 220 11.35 7.76 8.41
C ASP A 220 11.26 9.04 7.57
N CYS A 221 10.05 9.41 7.11
CA CYS A 221 9.81 10.67 6.40
C CYS A 221 10.29 11.91 7.18
N ARG A 222 10.14 11.91 8.51
CA ARG A 222 10.57 13.04 9.34
C ARG A 222 12.07 13.05 9.58
N GLU A 223 12.72 11.90 9.49
CA GLU A 223 14.18 11.78 9.55
C GLU A 223 14.80 12.28 8.25
N GLU A 224 14.25 11.90 7.09
CA GLU A 224 14.72 12.39 5.79
C GLU A 224 14.56 13.90 5.64
N GLU A 225 13.43 14.48 6.07
CA GLU A 225 13.25 15.94 6.10
C GLU A 225 14.28 16.66 6.98
N ARG A 226 14.69 16.04 8.10
CA ARG A 226 15.75 16.61 8.95
C ARG A 226 17.11 16.56 8.26
N ARG A 227 17.42 15.45 7.57
CA ARG A 227 18.67 15.31 6.80
C ARG A 227 18.75 16.31 5.64
N GLY A 228 17.64 16.50 4.91
CA GLY A 228 17.55 17.50 3.85
C GLY A 228 17.82 18.92 4.38
N ALA A 229 17.25 19.28 5.53
CA ALA A 229 17.46 20.60 6.14
C ALA A 229 18.87 20.85 6.68
N ASP A 230 19.63 19.80 7.02
CA ASP A 230 21.03 19.91 7.46
C ASP A 230 22.01 20.06 6.28
N ASN A 231 21.57 19.74 5.05
CA ASN A 231 22.37 19.80 3.82
C ASN A 231 22.19 21.11 3.02
N ASP A 232 21.23 21.97 3.40
CA ASP A 232 20.94 23.30 2.82
C ASP A 232 21.57 24.46 3.62
#